data_AF-A0AAW7DGH7-F1
#
_entry.id   AF-A0AAW7DGH7-F1
#
_cell.length_a   1.000
_cell.length_b   1.000
_cell.length_c   1.000
_cell.angle_alpha   90.00
_cell.angle_beta   90.00
_cell.angle_gamma   90.00
#
_symmetry.space_group_name_H-M   'P 1'
#
loop_
_entity.id
_entity.type
_entity.pdbx_description
1 polymer ?
#
loop_
_entity_poly.entity_id
_entity_poly.type
_entity_poly.pdbx_seq_one_letter_code
_entity_poly.pdbx_strand_id
1 'polypeptide(L)'
;MKKITLLLLYYLYQSCADKNNSFDEFDITYSNFFQVHNSIKLTNSDTVFIRKYYEDFELKNPYYHKDYYAILNKTDRDNINKAIANINLYNYDSVYQNKIIVDGFIYRIYLKKDDTEKSIFVSNKMPPEELNQLKQLILKSVDNLKLLKTDKNFSIKSQDIFPEPEKITY
;
A
#
# COMPACT_ATOMS: atom_id res chain seq x y z
N MET A 1 -21.43 -38.26 22.81
CA MET A 1 -21.77 -37.31 21.72
C MET A 1 -21.21 -35.90 21.97
N LYS A 2 -21.47 -35.25 23.13
CA LYS A 2 -20.96 -33.89 23.45
C LYS A 2 -19.44 -33.69 23.25
N LYS A 3 -18.61 -34.68 23.57
CA LYS A 3 -17.14 -34.60 23.40
C LYS A 3 -16.68 -34.56 21.94
N ILE A 4 -17.40 -35.23 21.03
CA ILE A 4 -17.09 -35.26 19.59
C ILE A 4 -17.46 -33.91 18.96
N THR A 5 -18.56 -33.31 19.39
CA THR A 5 -19.00 -31.97 18.93
C THR A 5 -18.01 -30.87 19.31
N LEU A 6 -17.43 -30.95 20.52
CA LEU A 6 -16.40 -30.00 20.99
C LEU A 6 -15.09 -30.12 20.19
N LEU A 7 -14.67 -31.35 19.84
CA LEU A 7 -13.50 -31.59 18.98
C LEU A 7 -13.72 -31.04 17.56
N LEU A 8 -14.90 -31.23 16.98
CA LEU A 8 -15.25 -30.69 15.67
C LEU A 8 -15.28 -29.16 15.66
N LEU A 9 -15.82 -28.52 16.71
CA LEU A 9 -15.77 -27.06 16.86
C LEU A 9 -14.33 -26.55 16.99
N TYR A 10 -13.47 -27.25 17.74
CA TYR A 10 -12.06 -26.87 17.90
C TYR A 10 -11.29 -26.94 16.56
N TYR A 11 -11.51 -27.99 15.77
CA TYR A 11 -10.90 -28.12 14.43
C TYR A 11 -11.43 -27.08 13.44
N LEU A 12 -12.72 -26.71 13.51
CA LEU A 12 -13.28 -25.62 12.70
C LEU A 12 -12.72 -24.24 13.09
N TYR A 13 -12.44 -24.02 14.39
CA TYR A 13 -11.75 -22.81 14.86
C TYR A 13 -10.30 -22.73 14.37
N GLN A 14 -9.56 -23.84 14.40
CA GLN A 14 -8.18 -23.91 13.90
C GLN A 14 -8.10 -23.71 12.37
N SER A 15 -9.04 -24.28 11.61
CA SER A 15 -9.11 -24.08 10.15
C SER A 15 -9.35 -22.62 9.73
N CYS A 16 -9.85 -21.77 10.63
CA CYS A 16 -10.04 -20.34 10.39
C CYS A 16 -8.85 -19.49 10.86
N ALA A 17 -8.01 -20.03 11.75
CA ALA A 17 -6.90 -19.32 12.38
C ALA A 17 -5.64 -19.25 11.49
N ASP A 18 -5.43 -20.21 10.58
CA ASP A 18 -4.23 -20.26 9.75
C ASP A 18 -4.40 -19.56 8.40
N LYS A 19 -4.46 -18.23 8.47
CA LYS A 19 -3.81 -17.41 7.44
C LYS A 19 -2.71 -16.63 8.13
N ASN A 20 -1.48 -17.14 8.08
CA ASN A 20 -0.28 -16.36 8.35
C ASN A 20 -0.21 -15.22 7.31
N ASN A 21 -0.95 -14.15 7.57
CA ASN A 21 -0.95 -12.98 6.72
C ASN A 21 0.44 -12.35 6.79
N SER A 22 0.94 -11.91 5.63
CA SER A 22 2.22 -11.23 5.57
C SER A 22 2.17 -9.83 6.20
N PHE A 23 0.97 -9.28 6.41
CA PHE A 23 0.70 -7.97 7.00
C PHE A 23 -0.71 -7.88 7.61
N ASP A 24 -0.90 -6.95 8.55
CA ASP A 24 -2.22 -6.52 9.03
C ASP A 24 -2.72 -5.31 8.26
N GLU A 25 -1.82 -4.36 7.99
CA GLU A 25 -2.07 -3.23 7.11
C GLU A 25 -0.88 -3.04 6.16
N PHE A 26 -1.21 -2.82 4.89
CA PHE A 26 -0.23 -2.45 3.88
C PHE A 26 -0.83 -1.43 2.93
N ASP A 27 -0.15 -0.31 2.76
CA ASP A 27 -0.45 0.62 1.68
C ASP A 27 0.82 1.24 1.09
N ILE A 28 0.71 1.58 -0.19
CA ILE A 28 1.76 2.27 -0.94
C ILE A 28 1.14 3.47 -1.65
N THR A 29 1.77 4.63 -1.49
CA THR A 29 1.46 5.82 -2.29
C THR A 29 2.62 6.06 -3.22
N TYR A 30 2.32 6.29 -4.49
CA TYR A 30 3.30 6.58 -5.52
C TYR A 30 2.85 7.78 -6.35
N SER A 31 3.82 8.62 -6.69
CA SER A 31 3.68 9.67 -7.68
C SER A 31 4.91 9.68 -8.60
N ASN A 32 4.67 9.92 -9.88
CA ASN A 32 5.69 10.41 -10.78
C ASN A 32 5.22 11.75 -11.35
N PHE A 33 6.16 12.55 -11.85
CA PHE A 33 5.91 13.91 -12.36
C PHE A 33 4.88 14.00 -13.50
N PHE A 34 4.44 12.87 -14.08
CA PHE A 34 3.56 12.84 -15.26
C PHE A 34 2.28 12.01 -15.08
N GLN A 35 2.02 11.42 -13.90
CA GLN A 35 0.86 10.55 -13.66
C GLN A 35 0.07 10.96 -12.43
N VAL A 36 -1.21 10.58 -12.50
CA VAL A 36 -2.16 10.55 -11.39
C VAL A 36 -1.46 9.96 -10.16
N HIS A 37 -1.50 10.70 -9.06
CA HIS A 37 -0.97 10.20 -7.80
C HIS A 37 -1.92 9.11 -7.30
N ASN A 38 -1.39 7.95 -6.93
CA ASN A 38 -2.22 6.82 -6.53
C ASN A 38 -1.76 6.30 -5.17
N SER A 39 -2.71 6.14 -4.25
CA SER A 39 -2.54 5.30 -3.08
C SER A 39 -3.24 3.97 -3.29
N ILE A 40 -2.56 2.88 -2.97
CA ILE A 40 -3.03 1.51 -3.11
C ILE A 40 -3.00 0.88 -1.72
N LYS A 41 -4.15 0.45 -1.21
CA LYS A 41 -4.26 -0.32 0.04
C LYS A 41 -4.59 -1.76 -0.26
N LEU A 42 -3.70 -2.65 0.13
CA LEU A 42 -3.91 -4.10 0.03
C LEU A 42 -4.76 -4.57 1.21
N THR A 43 -5.46 -5.68 1.00
CA THR A 43 -6.20 -6.37 2.07
C THR A 43 -5.75 -7.82 2.13
N ASN A 44 -6.14 -8.53 3.20
CA ASN A 44 -5.93 -9.98 3.33
C ASN A 44 -6.93 -10.81 2.48
N SER A 45 -7.65 -10.16 1.57
CA SER A 45 -8.51 -10.78 0.55
C SER A 45 -8.01 -10.39 -0.85
N ASP A 46 -8.78 -10.73 -1.87
CA ASP A 46 -8.48 -10.35 -3.25
C ASP A 46 -8.89 -8.89 -3.54
N THR A 47 -9.49 -8.18 -2.59
CA THR A 47 -9.87 -6.77 -2.76
C THR A 47 -8.66 -5.84 -2.56
N VAL A 48 -8.50 -4.89 -3.47
CA VAL A 48 -7.56 -3.77 -3.34
C VAL A 48 -8.33 -2.46 -3.40
N PHE A 49 -8.00 -1.51 -2.53
CA PHE A 49 -8.54 -0.16 -2.56
C PHE A 49 -7.53 0.78 -3.22
N ILE A 50 -8.03 1.67 -4.07
CA ILE A 50 -7.20 2.60 -4.83
C ILE A 50 -7.81 3.99 -4.68
N ARG A 51 -7.02 4.93 -4.15
CA ARG A 51 -7.34 6.35 -4.13
C ARG A 51 -6.52 7.05 -5.20
N LYS A 52 -7.22 7.63 -6.18
CA LYS A 52 -6.60 8.45 -7.23
C LYS A 52 -6.73 9.90 -6.85
N TYR A 53 -5.62 10.62 -6.75
CA TYR A 53 -5.63 12.07 -6.51
C TYR A 53 -5.46 12.80 -7.84
N TYR A 54 -6.22 13.88 -7.97
CA TYR A 54 -6.28 14.71 -9.16
C TYR A 54 -5.96 16.14 -8.76
N GLU A 55 -5.09 16.77 -9.53
CA GLU A 55 -4.81 18.19 -9.39
C GLU A 55 -6.02 18.99 -9.84
N ASP A 56 -6.39 19.97 -9.03
CA ASP A 56 -7.35 21.00 -9.39
C ASP A 56 -6.66 22.35 -9.25
N PHE A 57 -6.16 22.86 -10.37
CA PHE A 57 -5.44 24.13 -10.44
C PHE A 57 -6.32 25.34 -10.12
N GLU A 58 -7.64 25.18 -10.03
CA GLU A 58 -8.57 26.26 -9.64
C GLU A 58 -8.86 26.27 -8.13
N LEU A 59 -8.60 25.17 -7.42
CA LEU A 59 -8.80 25.06 -5.98
C LEU A 59 -7.50 25.34 -5.22
N LYS A 60 -7.56 26.24 -4.22
CA LYS A 60 -6.45 26.53 -3.29
C LYS A 60 -5.96 25.33 -2.47
N ASN A 61 -6.65 24.19 -2.54
CA ASN A 61 -6.31 22.94 -1.87
C ASN A 61 -6.00 21.89 -2.95
N PRO A 62 -4.74 21.53 -3.19
CA PRO A 62 -4.29 21.18 -4.54
C PRO A 62 -4.70 19.81 -5.06
N TYR A 63 -5.46 19.01 -4.30
CA TYR A 63 -5.84 17.66 -4.72
C TYR A 63 -7.24 17.27 -4.25
N TYR A 64 -8.14 16.92 -5.19
CA TYR A 64 -9.31 16.11 -4.87
C TYR A 64 -9.02 14.63 -5.17
N HIS A 65 -9.80 13.72 -4.60
CA HIS A 65 -9.60 12.30 -4.81
C HIS A 65 -10.88 11.59 -5.23
N LYS A 66 -10.68 10.47 -5.93
CA LYS A 66 -11.74 9.48 -6.19
C LYS A 66 -11.27 8.12 -5.68
N ASP A 67 -12.18 7.46 -5.00
CA ASP A 67 -11.96 6.18 -4.36
C ASP A 67 -12.55 5.04 -5.18
N TYR A 68 -11.75 4.00 -5.32
CA TYR A 68 -12.06 2.81 -6.09
C TYR A 68 -11.72 1.56 -5.29
N TYR A 69 -12.34 0.45 -5.69
CA TYR A 69 -11.85 -0.87 -5.39
C TYR A 69 -11.72 -1.68 -6.68
N ALA A 70 -10.88 -2.70 -6.61
CA ALA A 70 -10.77 -3.71 -7.65
C ALA A 70 -10.52 -5.08 -7.02
N ILE A 71 -10.61 -6.12 -7.85
CA ILE A 71 -10.36 -7.51 -7.44
C ILE A 71 -9.08 -7.96 -8.13
N LEU A 72 -8.05 -8.25 -7.33
CA LEU A 72 -6.82 -8.89 -7.77
C LEU A 72 -7.13 -10.32 -8.22
N ASN A 73 -6.45 -10.79 -9.26
CA ASN A 73 -6.45 -12.23 -9.51
C ASN A 73 -5.61 -12.93 -8.43
N LYS A 74 -5.92 -14.21 -8.22
CA LYS A 74 -5.28 -15.02 -7.19
C LYS A 74 -3.75 -15.06 -7.32
N THR A 75 -3.24 -15.16 -8.55
CA THR A 75 -1.79 -15.23 -8.83
C THR A 75 -1.08 -13.95 -8.39
N ASP A 76 -1.60 -12.78 -8.74
CA ASP A 76 -1.06 -11.48 -8.32
C ASP A 76 -1.12 -11.33 -6.81
N ARG A 77 -2.26 -11.67 -6.19
CA ARG A 77 -2.43 -11.64 -4.74
C ARG A 77 -1.37 -12.51 -4.05
N ASP A 78 -1.21 -13.76 -4.49
CA ASP A 78 -0.25 -14.70 -3.91
C ASP A 78 1.19 -14.21 -4.09
N ASN A 79 1.53 -13.66 -5.26
CA ASN A 79 2.86 -13.11 -5.54
C ASN A 79 3.18 -11.89 -4.68
N ILE A 80 2.23 -10.96 -4.53
CA ILE A 80 2.39 -9.77 -3.68
C ILE A 80 2.58 -10.19 -2.22
N ASN A 81 1.72 -11.10 -1.71
CA ASN A 81 1.83 -11.57 -0.34
C ASN A 81 3.18 -12.26 -0.07
N LYS A 82 3.65 -13.07 -1.02
CA LYS A 82 4.96 -13.70 -0.94
C LYS A 82 6.10 -12.68 -0.98
N ALA A 83 6.01 -11.65 -1.82
CA ALA A 83 7.02 -10.59 -1.88
C ALA A 83 7.09 -9.82 -0.55
N ILE A 84 5.94 -9.45 0.03
CA ILE A 84 5.89 -8.78 1.34
C ILE A 84 6.42 -9.70 2.45
N ALA A 85 6.10 -10.99 2.44
CA ALA A 85 6.59 -11.94 3.44
C ALA A 85 8.12 -12.13 3.38
N ASN A 86 8.68 -12.14 2.17
CA ASN A 86 10.12 -12.35 1.96
C ASN A 86 10.93 -11.08 2.27
N ILE A 87 10.34 -9.90 2.10
CA ILE A 87 10.98 -8.63 2.39
C ILE A 87 10.66 -8.27 3.84
N ASN A 88 11.62 -8.44 4.74
CA ASN A 88 11.49 -7.90 6.09
C ASN A 88 11.64 -6.36 6.04
N LEU A 89 10.52 -5.65 5.83
CA LEU A 89 10.50 -4.19 5.69
C LEU A 89 11.10 -3.45 6.91
N TYR A 90 11.13 -4.09 8.08
CA TYR A 90 11.72 -3.54 9.29
C TYR A 90 13.24 -3.40 9.24
N ASN A 91 13.93 -4.14 8.36
CA ASN A 91 15.38 -4.08 8.20
C ASN A 91 15.87 -2.90 7.34
N TYR A 92 14.96 -2.18 6.69
CA TYR A 92 15.30 -1.09 5.78
C TYR A 92 15.33 0.27 6.51
N ASP A 93 16.14 1.19 6.02
CA ASP A 93 16.08 2.59 6.44
C ASP A 93 14.68 3.17 6.16
N SER A 94 14.22 4.08 7.02
CA SER A 94 12.92 4.72 6.84
C SER A 94 12.91 5.76 5.71
N VAL A 95 14.09 6.23 5.25
CA VAL A 95 14.21 7.30 4.26
C VAL A 95 15.35 7.04 3.29
N TYR A 96 15.01 6.97 1.99
CA TYR A 96 15.95 6.96 0.87
C TYR A 96 15.70 8.19 0.01
N GLN A 97 16.36 9.30 0.32
CA GLN A 97 16.14 10.56 -0.39
C GLN A 97 17.43 11.22 -0.89
N ASN A 98 17.34 11.87 -2.05
CA ASN A 98 18.31 12.87 -2.52
C ASN A 98 17.68 14.27 -2.45
N LYS A 99 18.49 15.29 -2.17
CA LYS A 99 18.02 16.68 -1.98
C LYS A 99 17.50 17.36 -3.26
N ILE A 100 17.82 16.80 -4.42
CA ILE A 100 17.47 17.39 -5.73
C ILE A 100 16.27 16.63 -6.27
N ILE A 101 15.13 17.30 -6.36
CA ILE A 101 13.91 16.79 -6.98
C ILE A 101 13.82 17.39 -8.38
N VAL A 102 14.46 16.76 -9.36
CA VAL A 102 14.32 17.10 -10.78
C VAL A 102 13.91 15.82 -11.50
N ASP A 103 12.68 15.80 -12.03
CA ASP A 103 12.13 14.75 -12.90
C ASP A 103 12.35 13.30 -12.43
N GLY A 104 11.88 12.98 -11.23
CA GLY A 104 12.10 11.65 -10.65
C GLY A 104 10.85 10.95 -10.14
N PHE A 105 11.04 10.07 -9.16
CA PHE A 105 9.98 9.25 -8.60
C PHE A 105 9.91 9.45 -7.10
N ILE A 106 8.70 9.40 -6.58
CA ILE A 106 8.44 9.46 -5.15
C ILE A 106 7.44 8.40 -4.75
N TYR A 107 7.75 7.68 -3.69
CA TYR A 107 6.79 6.75 -3.12
C TYR A 107 7.02 6.57 -1.63
N ARG A 108 5.97 6.14 -0.94
CA ARG A 108 6.02 5.73 0.45
C ARG A 108 5.31 4.40 0.60
N ILE A 109 5.94 3.48 1.32
CA ILE A 109 5.34 2.21 1.75
C ILE A 109 5.03 2.33 3.23
N TYR A 110 3.86 1.83 3.64
CA TYR A 110 3.50 1.59 5.02
C TYR A 110 3.21 0.09 5.21
N LEU A 111 3.76 -0.48 6.28
CA LEU A 111 3.48 -1.83 6.73
C LEU A 111 3.18 -1.79 8.22
N LYS A 112 2.15 -2.52 8.62
CA LYS A 112 1.93 -2.94 10.00
C LYS A 112 1.81 -4.46 10.07
N LYS A 113 2.46 -5.05 11.06
CA LYS A 113 2.29 -6.45 11.44
C LYS A 113 2.45 -6.60 12.95
N ASP A 114 1.45 -7.19 13.58
CA ASP A 114 1.30 -7.27 15.03
C ASP A 114 1.38 -5.85 15.64
N ASP A 115 2.23 -5.66 16.65
CA ASP A 115 2.46 -4.36 17.31
C ASP A 115 3.57 -3.52 16.65
N THR A 116 4.10 -3.97 15.50
CA THR A 116 5.18 -3.26 14.80
C THR A 116 4.64 -2.57 13.55
N GLU A 117 5.07 -1.33 13.34
CA GLU A 117 4.80 -0.57 12.12
C GLU A 117 6.06 0.04 11.53
N LYS A 118 6.08 0.21 10.21
CA LYS A 118 7.19 0.78 9.47
C LYS A 118 6.67 1.60 8.30
N SER A 119 7.21 2.80 8.14
CA SER A 119 7.07 3.59 6.92
C SER A 119 8.43 3.80 6.27
N ILE A 120 8.49 3.60 4.95
CA ILE A 120 9.68 3.79 4.12
C ILE A 120 9.34 4.83 3.06
N PHE A 121 10.03 5.96 3.10
CA PHE A 121 9.91 7.03 2.12
C PHE A 121 11.08 6.97 1.14
N VAL A 122 10.78 7.07 -0.16
CA VAL A 122 11.78 7.04 -1.22
C VAL A 122 11.54 8.20 -2.18
N SER A 123 12.58 9.01 -2.40
CA SER A 123 12.54 10.17 -3.31
C SER A 123 13.89 10.33 -4.00
N ASN A 124 13.95 10.07 -5.32
CA ASN A 124 15.11 10.38 -6.17
C ASN A 124 16.46 9.78 -5.74
N LYS A 125 16.44 8.80 -4.83
CA LYS A 125 17.58 7.97 -4.44
C LYS A 125 17.17 6.52 -4.65
N MET A 126 18.05 5.74 -5.26
CA MET A 126 17.77 4.33 -5.49
C MET A 126 17.73 3.60 -4.13
N PRO A 127 16.57 3.03 -3.75
CA PRO A 127 16.48 2.17 -2.58
C PRO A 127 17.09 0.80 -2.92
N PRO A 128 17.26 -0.10 -1.94
CA PRO A 128 17.52 -1.50 -2.22
C PRO A 128 16.57 -2.07 -3.27
N GLU A 129 17.10 -2.90 -4.15
CA GLU A 129 16.42 -3.36 -5.36
C GLU A 129 15.12 -4.11 -5.03
N GLU A 130 15.06 -4.81 -3.90
CA GLU A 130 13.88 -5.55 -3.45
C GLU A 130 12.68 -4.62 -3.21
N LEU A 131 12.91 -3.41 -2.67
CA LEU A 131 11.85 -2.41 -2.47
C LEU A 131 11.31 -1.90 -3.81
N ASN A 132 12.20 -1.70 -4.77
CA ASN A 132 11.82 -1.29 -6.12
C ASN A 132 11.04 -2.39 -6.84
N GLN A 133 11.46 -3.65 -6.70
CA GLN A 133 10.77 -4.82 -7.25
C GLN A 133 9.37 -5.01 -6.63
N LEU A 134 9.24 -4.84 -5.31
CA LEU A 134 7.94 -4.87 -4.63
C LEU A 134 6.99 -3.80 -5.16
N LYS A 135 7.44 -2.55 -5.26
CA LYS A 135 6.66 -1.47 -5.86
C LYS A 135 6.22 -1.83 -7.28
N GLN A 136 7.15 -2.26 -8.13
CA GLN A 136 6.85 -2.60 -9.53
C GLN A 136 5.86 -3.76 -9.64
N LEU A 137 5.97 -4.78 -8.80
CA LEU A 137 5.02 -5.89 -8.74
C LEU A 137 3.61 -5.36 -8.42
N ILE A 138 3.47 -4.58 -7.35
CA ILE A 138 2.16 -4.04 -6.93
C ILE A 138 1.56 -3.17 -8.04
N LEU A 139 2.32 -2.24 -8.61
CA LEU A 139 1.84 -1.35 -9.67
C LEU A 139 1.39 -2.13 -10.90
N LYS A 140 2.18 -3.10 -11.36
CA LYS A 140 1.82 -3.97 -12.50
C LYS A 140 0.56 -4.78 -12.25
N SER A 141 0.40 -5.32 -11.04
CA SER A 141 -0.78 -6.11 -10.68
C SER A 141 -2.06 -5.28 -10.59
N VAL A 142 -1.97 -3.96 -10.40
CA VAL A 142 -3.16 -3.08 -10.33
C VAL A 142 -3.46 -2.31 -11.62
N ASP A 143 -2.48 -2.12 -12.51
CA ASP A 143 -2.57 -1.19 -13.66
C ASP A 143 -3.74 -1.49 -14.61
N ASN A 144 -4.05 -2.77 -14.81
CA ASN A 144 -5.08 -3.23 -15.74
C ASN A 144 -6.37 -3.72 -15.08
N LEU A 145 -6.52 -3.51 -13.77
CA LEU A 145 -7.73 -3.96 -13.08
C LEU A 145 -8.92 -3.09 -13.44
N LYS A 146 -10.10 -3.71 -13.53
CA LYS A 146 -11.36 -2.98 -13.66
C LYS A 146 -11.66 -2.25 -12.35
N LEU A 147 -11.47 -0.93 -12.35
CA LEU A 147 -11.76 -0.07 -11.21
C LEU A 147 -13.27 0.17 -11.06
N LEU A 148 -13.79 -0.10 -9.88
CA LEU A 148 -15.18 0.18 -9.50
C LEU A 148 -15.18 1.27 -8.43
N LYS A 149 -15.96 2.34 -8.64
CA LYS A 149 -16.07 3.43 -7.66
C LYS A 149 -16.61 2.89 -6.34
N THR A 150 -16.12 3.42 -5.22
CA THR A 150 -16.65 3.11 -3.89
C THR A 150 -16.77 4.36 -3.04
N ASP A 151 -17.80 4.40 -2.18
CA ASP A 151 -17.96 5.41 -1.12
C ASP A 151 -17.50 4.84 0.24
N LYS A 152 -16.90 3.64 0.25
CA LYS A 152 -16.35 3.04 1.48
C LYS A 152 -15.12 3.83 1.91
N ASN A 153 -15.14 4.35 3.13
CA ASN A 153 -13.97 4.96 3.73
C ASN A 153 -12.88 3.92 4.00
N PHE A 154 -11.65 4.22 3.58
CA PHE A 154 -10.43 3.49 3.95
C PHE A 154 -9.31 4.48 4.27
N SER A 155 -8.45 4.10 5.22
CA SER A 155 -7.29 4.89 5.64
C SER A 155 -6.07 4.57 4.77
N ILE A 156 -5.35 5.60 4.37
CA ILE A 156 -4.03 5.48 3.73
C ILE A 156 -3.00 6.07 4.68
N LYS A 157 -2.04 5.25 5.13
CA LYS A 157 -0.98 5.68 6.05
C LYS A 157 0.25 6.21 5.29
N SER A 158 0.40 5.84 4.02
CA SER A 158 1.47 6.27 3.12
C SER A 158 1.20 7.59 2.39
N GLN A 159 0.13 8.33 2.71
CA GLN A 159 -0.35 9.46 1.88
C GLN A 159 0.59 10.68 1.85
N ASP A 160 1.42 10.89 2.88
CA ASP A 160 2.27 12.08 3.03
C ASP A 160 3.57 11.97 2.21
N ILE A 161 3.45 11.86 0.88
CA ILE A 161 4.62 11.78 -0.01
C ILE A 161 5.16 13.15 -0.43
N PHE A 162 4.38 14.22 -0.38
CA PHE A 162 4.88 15.56 -0.69
C PHE A 162 5.31 16.29 0.58
N PRO A 163 6.42 17.04 0.56
CA PRO A 163 6.75 17.94 1.66
C PRO A 163 5.63 18.97 1.82
N GLU A 164 5.31 19.33 3.07
CA GLU A 164 4.43 20.48 3.31
C GLU A 164 5.04 21.70 2.60
N PRO A 165 4.21 22.53 1.93
CA PRO A 165 4.72 23.76 1.33
C PRO A 165 5.43 24.59 2.39
N GLU A 166 6.64 25.07 2.09
CA GLU A 166 7.39 25.93 3.01
C GLU A 166 6.49 27.12 3.39
N LYS A 167 6.32 27.34 4.70
CA LYS A 167 5.65 28.54 5.19
C LYS A 167 6.52 29.72 4.82
N ILE A 168 6.11 30.46 3.78
CA ILE A 168 6.71 31.74 3.43
C ILE A 168 6.38 32.70 4.57
N THR A 169 7.34 32.93 5.47
CA THR A 169 7.27 34.02 6.44
C THR A 169 7.62 35.32 5.72
N TYR A 170 6.64 36.22 5.61
CA TYR A 170 6.81 37.60 5.12
C TYR A 170 7.41 38.50 6.20
#